data_AF-A0A1M3E5R3-F1
#
_entry.id   AF-A0A1M3E5R3-F1
#
_cell.length_a   1.000
_cell.length_b   1.000
_cell.length_c   1.000
_cell.angle_alpha   90.00
_cell.angle_beta   90.00
_cell.angle_gamma   90.00
#
_symmetry.space_group_name_H-M   'P 1'
#
loop_
_entity.id
_entity.type
_entity.pdbx_description
1 polymer ?
#
loop_
_entity_poly.entity_id
_entity_poly.type
_entity_poly.pdbx_seq_one_letter_code
_entity_poly.pdbx_strand_id
1 'polypeptide(L)'
;MSGNKEFHKKQRSAQDEALWDYISGQLPVDKAHDYELEHIDDPFWNDAAEGLGSLKDPALAKKMQLQLQQQIVRQTQSRKEKRRKSFQQSSLIAVFVLLILVILLSLLLVYMK
;
A
#
# COMPACT_ATOMS: atom_id res chain seq x y z
N MET A 1 -9.98 8.82 -9.53
CA MET A 1 -9.40 8.50 -8.18
C MET A 1 -7.95 7.96 -8.25
N SER A 2 -7.09 8.46 -9.15
CA SER A 2 -5.68 8.02 -9.25
C SER A 2 -4.67 8.98 -8.62
N GLY A 3 -4.96 10.29 -8.62
CA GLY A 3 -4.02 11.31 -8.14
C GLY A 3 -3.59 11.13 -6.68
N ASN A 4 -4.51 10.80 -5.77
CA ASN A 4 -4.21 10.79 -4.33
C ASN A 4 -3.13 9.76 -3.92
N LYS A 5 -3.00 8.66 -4.67
CA LYS A 5 -2.00 7.61 -4.36
C LYS A 5 -0.58 8.03 -4.72
N GLU A 6 -0.42 8.86 -5.74
CA GLU A 6 0.91 9.33 -6.16
C GLU A 6 1.47 10.39 -5.22
N PHE A 7 0.61 11.29 -4.72
CA PHE A 7 1.02 12.28 -3.72
C PHE A 7 1.54 11.63 -2.43
N HIS A 8 0.82 10.65 -1.88
CA HIS A 8 1.28 9.96 -0.67
C HIS A 8 2.55 9.13 -0.89
N LYS A 9 2.75 8.58 -2.10
CA LYS A 9 3.99 7.88 -2.45
C LYS A 9 5.17 8.86 -2.50
N LYS A 10 4.97 10.05 -3.09
CA LYS A 10 5.98 11.10 -3.18
C LYS A 10 6.33 11.69 -1.81
N GLN A 11 5.34 11.87 -0.94
CA GLN A 11 5.57 12.31 0.44
C GLN A 11 6.39 11.30 1.24
N ARG A 12 6.05 10.00 1.17
CA ARG A 12 6.85 8.97 1.86
C ARG A 12 8.28 8.88 1.35
N SER A 13 8.49 8.96 0.03
CA SER A 13 9.86 8.92 -0.49
C SER A 13 10.71 10.11 -0.04
N ALA A 14 10.10 11.29 0.10
CA ALA A 14 10.81 12.47 0.59
C ALA A 14 11.15 12.36 2.09
N GLN A 15 10.24 11.78 2.89
CA GLN A 15 10.49 11.50 4.31
C GLN A 15 11.56 10.42 4.50
N ASP A 16 11.51 9.35 3.72
CA ASP A 16 12.51 8.28 3.75
C ASP A 16 13.91 8.83 3.42
N GLU A 17 14.00 9.74 2.43
CA GLU A 17 15.26 10.37 2.03
C GLU A 17 15.81 11.31 3.12
N ALA A 18 14.95 12.12 3.75
CA ALA A 18 15.33 12.98 4.87
C ALA A 18 15.89 12.17 6.06
N LEU A 19 15.30 11.01 6.37
CA LEU A 19 15.78 10.12 7.43
C LEU A 19 17.20 9.60 7.11
N TRP A 20 17.45 9.18 5.87
CA TRP A 20 18.79 8.72 5.45
C TRP A 20 19.83 9.84 5.48
N ASP A 21 19.45 11.06 5.11
CA ASP A 21 20.35 12.21 5.16
C ASP A 21 20.68 12.61 6.61
N TYR A 22 19.71 12.49 7.52
CA TYR A 22 19.92 12.65 8.97
C TYR A 22 20.90 11.60 9.51
N ILE A 23 20.63 10.31 9.26
CA ILE A 23 21.48 9.20 9.76
C ILE A 23 22.90 9.26 9.19
N SER A 24 23.06 9.69 7.94
CA SER A 24 24.38 9.80 7.30
C SER A 24 25.16 11.07 7.68
N GLY A 25 24.59 11.95 8.51
CA GLY A 25 25.22 13.19 8.94
C GLY A 25 25.35 14.24 7.83
N GLN A 26 24.55 14.13 6.76
CA GLN A 26 24.53 15.09 5.65
C GLN A 26 23.65 16.32 5.94
N LEU A 27 22.78 16.24 6.96
CA LEU A 27 22.02 17.39 7.44
C LEU A 27 22.90 18.34 8.29
N PRO A 28 22.80 19.67 8.08
CA PRO A 28 23.32 20.65 9.03
C PRO A 28 22.75 20.42 10.43
N VAL A 29 23.55 20.69 11.47
CA VAL A 29 23.18 20.45 12.88
C VAL A 29 21.85 21.10 13.26
N ASP A 30 21.63 22.36 12.85
CA ASP A 30 20.37 23.07 13.13
C ASP A 30 19.16 22.33 12.55
N LYS A 31 19.28 21.81 11.31
CA LYS A 31 18.20 21.07 10.64
C LYS A 31 18.01 19.67 11.20
N ALA A 32 19.08 19.03 11.65
CA ALA A 32 19.01 17.72 12.28
C ALA A 32 18.24 17.78 13.60
N HIS A 33 18.47 18.84 14.39
CA HIS A 33 17.73 19.07 15.63
C HIS A 33 16.25 19.37 15.39
N ASP A 34 15.93 20.24 14.43
CA ASP A 34 14.53 20.49 14.04
C ASP A 34 13.83 19.21 13.58
N TYR A 35 14.55 18.33 12.87
CA TYR A 35 14.05 17.05 12.41
C TYR A 35 13.77 16.08 13.57
N GLU A 36 14.62 16.03 14.59
CA GLU A 36 14.37 15.26 15.83
C GLU A 36 13.12 15.77 16.56
N LEU A 37 12.97 17.09 16.68
CA LEU A 37 11.80 17.73 17.31
C LEU A 37 10.50 17.39 16.58
N GLU A 38 10.50 17.33 15.25
CA GLU A 38 9.32 16.95 14.46
C GLU A 38 8.87 15.49 14.73
N HIS A 39 9.78 14.63 15.17
CA HIS A 39 9.53 13.21 15.40
C HIS A 39 9.48 12.81 16.87
N ILE A 40 9.51 13.78 17.80
CA ILE A 40 9.55 13.52 19.25
C ILE A 40 8.31 12.77 19.76
N ASP A 41 7.17 12.93 19.08
CA ASP A 41 5.91 12.26 19.40
C ASP A 41 5.85 10.81 18.88
N ASP A 42 6.80 10.39 18.04
CA ASP A 42 6.89 9.01 17.55
C ASP A 42 7.74 8.16 18.52
N PRO A 43 7.11 7.24 19.29
CA PRO A 43 7.82 6.44 20.28
C PRO A 43 8.81 5.45 19.66
N PHE A 44 8.78 5.23 18.34
CA PHE A 44 9.70 4.32 17.65
C PHE A 44 10.84 5.05 16.96
N TRP A 45 10.74 6.37 16.78
CA TRP A 45 11.67 7.09 15.92
C TRP A 45 13.10 7.09 16.47
N ASN A 46 13.25 7.36 17.77
CA ASN A 46 14.57 7.39 18.41
C ASN A 46 15.27 6.03 18.31
N ASP A 47 14.57 4.95 18.69
CA ASP A 47 15.08 3.58 18.63
C ASP A 47 15.43 3.16 17.19
N ALA A 48 14.62 3.57 16.22
CA ALA A 48 14.87 3.28 14.80
C ALA A 48 16.05 4.08 14.25
N ALA A 49 16.18 5.35 14.60
CA ALA A 49 17.28 6.21 14.17
C ALA A 49 18.62 5.71 14.73
N GLU A 50 18.68 5.38 16.02
CA GLU A 50 19.85 4.78 16.65
C GLU A 50 20.18 3.40 16.05
N GLY A 51 19.16 2.56 15.88
CA GLY A 51 19.29 1.23 15.28
C GLY A 51 19.81 1.27 13.85
N LEU A 52 19.35 2.22 13.02
CA LEU A 52 19.82 2.38 11.65
C LEU A 52 21.20 3.03 11.57
N GLY A 53 21.52 3.97 12.46
CA GLY A 53 22.84 4.62 12.53
C GLY A 53 23.95 3.69 13.01
N SER A 54 23.63 2.68 13.83
CA SER A 54 24.58 1.67 14.30
C SER A 54 24.92 0.59 13.26
N LEU A 55 24.26 0.58 12.10
CA LEU A 55 24.52 -0.40 11.05
C LEU A 55 25.85 -0.15 10.34
N LYS A 56 26.66 -1.20 10.21
CA LYS A 56 27.93 -1.16 9.47
C LYS A 56 27.78 -0.86 7.99
N ASP A 57 26.65 -1.26 7.38
CA ASP A 57 26.39 -1.08 5.95
C ASP A 57 25.00 -0.46 5.73
N PRO A 58 24.91 0.87 5.65
CA PRO A 58 23.64 1.57 5.40
C PRO A 58 23.09 1.33 4.00
N ALA A 59 23.94 0.98 3.02
CA ALA A 59 23.49 0.67 1.66
C ALA A 59 22.70 -0.65 1.62
N LEU A 60 23.12 -1.64 2.40
CA LEU A 60 22.38 -2.89 2.58
C LEU A 60 21.00 -2.64 3.19
N ALA A 61 20.91 -1.79 4.22
CA ALA A 61 19.66 -1.43 4.87
C ALA A 61 18.69 -0.73 3.90
N LYS A 62 19.18 0.25 3.13
CA LYS A 62 18.40 0.95 2.10
C LYS A 62 17.89 -0.02 1.01
N LYS A 63 18.71 -0.99 0.61
CA LYS A 63 18.31 -2.03 -0.34
C LYS A 63 17.22 -2.94 0.24
N MET A 64 17.36 -3.36 1.50
CA MET A 64 16.33 -4.15 2.19
C MET A 64 15.01 -3.38 2.30
N GLN A 65 15.04 -2.10 2.66
CA GLN A 65 13.86 -1.24 2.72
C GLN A 65 13.11 -1.23 1.38
N LEU A 66 13.82 -1.02 0.28
CA LEU A 66 13.23 -1.04 -1.07
C LEU A 66 12.61 -2.40 -1.41
N GLN A 67 13.27 -3.50 -1.06
CA GLN A 67 12.76 -4.85 -1.30
C GLN A 67 11.48 -5.13 -0.48
N LEU A 68 11.47 -4.78 0.80
CA LEU A 68 10.32 -4.93 1.68
C LEU A 68 9.14 -4.10 1.17
N GLN A 69 9.37 -2.86 0.77
CA GLN A 69 8.32 -1.99 0.21
C GLN A 69 7.71 -2.62 -1.05
N GLN A 70 8.54 -3.13 -1.96
CA GLN A 70 8.05 -3.83 -3.15
C GLN A 70 7.23 -5.08 -2.80
N GLN A 71 7.67 -5.87 -1.83
CA GLN A 71 6.95 -7.06 -1.38
C GLN A 71 5.59 -6.71 -0.78
N ILE A 72 5.51 -5.70 0.08
CA ILE A 72 4.25 -5.23 0.68
C ILE A 72 3.27 -4.78 -0.42
N VAL A 73 3.75 -3.99 -1.39
CA VAL A 73 2.92 -3.53 -2.51
C VAL A 73 2.40 -4.71 -3.33
N ARG A 74 3.27 -5.66 -3.69
CA ARG A 74 2.89 -6.87 -4.45
C ARG A 74 1.87 -7.71 -3.69
N GLN A 75 2.07 -7.96 -2.41
CA GLN A 75 1.14 -8.74 -1.59
C GLN A 75 -0.23 -8.04 -1.45
N THR A 76 -0.23 -6.73 -1.26
CA THR A 76 -1.48 -5.96 -1.12
C THR A 76 -2.24 -5.85 -2.44
N GLN A 77 -1.53 -5.66 -3.55
CA GLN A 77 -2.14 -5.61 -4.88
C GLN A 77 -2.68 -6.98 -5.30
N SER A 78 -1.93 -8.06 -5.10
CA SER A 78 -2.40 -9.41 -5.44
C SER A 78 -3.66 -9.80 -4.66
N ARG A 79 -3.77 -9.43 -3.38
CA ARG A 79 -4.99 -9.63 -2.58
C ARG A 79 -6.18 -8.83 -3.14
N LYS A 80 -5.96 -7.58 -3.56
CA LYS A 80 -7.01 -6.75 -4.18
C LYS A 80 -7.47 -7.31 -5.53
N GLU A 81 -6.54 -7.76 -6.37
CA GLU A 81 -6.87 -8.36 -7.67
C GLU A 81 -7.61 -9.69 -7.52
N LYS A 82 -7.18 -10.55 -6.59
CA LYS A 82 -7.89 -11.80 -6.28
C LYS A 82 -9.33 -11.54 -5.84
N ARG A 83 -9.55 -10.55 -4.96
CA ARG A 83 -10.91 -10.14 -4.56
C ARG A 83 -11.74 -9.62 -5.74
N ARG A 84 -11.16 -8.80 -6.62
CA ARG A 84 -11.86 -8.28 -7.81
C ARG A 84 -12.27 -9.38 -8.78
N LYS A 85 -11.38 -10.33 -9.07
CA LYS A 85 -11.67 -11.47 -9.96
C LYS A 85 -12.77 -12.37 -9.40
N SER A 86 -12.74 -12.68 -8.11
CA SER A 86 -13.78 -13.48 -7.45
C SER A 86 -15.14 -12.79 -7.46
N PHE A 87 -15.19 -11.47 -7.24
CA PHE A 87 -16.43 -10.71 -7.32
C PHE A 87 -17.02 -10.68 -8.73
N GLN A 88 -16.18 -10.48 -9.77
CA GLN A 88 -16.63 -10.50 -11.15
C GLN A 88 -17.23 -11.86 -11.55
N GLN A 89 -16.57 -12.97 -11.21
CA GLN A 89 -17.11 -14.30 -11.49
C GLN A 89 -18.45 -14.56 -10.80
N SER A 90 -18.57 -14.17 -9.53
CA SER A 90 -19.82 -14.33 -8.77
C SER A 90 -20.95 -13.48 -9.34
N SER A 91 -20.65 -12.26 -9.82
CA SER A 91 -21.64 -11.39 -10.45
C SER A 91 -22.17 -11.93 -11.77
N LEU A 92 -21.31 -12.55 -12.58
CA LEU A 92 -21.71 -13.17 -13.85
C LEU A 92 -22.64 -14.37 -13.63
N ILE A 93 -22.36 -15.18 -12.60
CA ILE A 93 -23.20 -16.31 -12.22
C ILE A 93 -24.59 -15.80 -11.78
N ALA A 94 -24.64 -14.75 -10.96
CA ALA A 94 -25.91 -14.17 -10.50
C ALA A 94 -26.78 -13.65 -11.66
N VAL A 95 -26.17 -12.98 -12.65
CA VAL A 95 -26.88 -12.50 -13.86
C VAL A 95 -27.42 -13.68 -14.68
N PHE A 96 -26.64 -14.75 -14.83
CA PHE A 96 -27.05 -15.93 -15.59
C PHE A 96 -28.25 -16.65 -14.94
N VAL A 97 -28.24 -16.81 -13.61
CA VAL A 97 -29.35 -17.40 -12.86
C VAL A 97 -30.62 -16.56 -12.99
N LEU A 98 -30.51 -15.23 -12.89
CA LEU A 98 -31.64 -14.32 -13.07
C LEU A 98 -32.24 -14.44 -14.48
N LEU A 99 -31.39 -14.55 -15.50
CA LEU A 99 -31.83 -14.68 -16.89
C LEU A 99 -32.59 -16.00 -17.13
N ILE A 100 -32.10 -17.12 -16.57
CA ILE A 100 -32.82 -18.40 -16.61
C ILE A 100 -34.17 -18.29 -15.90
N LEU A 101 -34.22 -17.64 -14.73
CA LEU A 101 -35.47 -17.46 -13.98
C LEU A 101 -36.51 -16.69 -14.79
N VAL A 102 -36.10 -15.63 -15.49
CA VAL A 102 -36.98 -14.84 -16.38
C VAL A 102 -37.51 -15.70 -17.53
N ILE A 103 -36.65 -16.53 -18.14
CA ILE A 103 -37.09 -17.45 -19.21
C ILE A 103 -38.12 -18.45 -18.69
N LEU A 104 -37.86 -19.08 -17.53
CA LEU A 104 -38.79 -20.05 -16.93
C LEU A 104 -40.14 -19.41 -16.59
N LEU A 105 -40.14 -18.20 -16.02
CA LEU A 105 -41.36 -17.45 -15.75
C LEU A 105 -42.12 -17.11 -17.03
N SER A 106 -41.42 -16.71 -18.08
CA SER A 106 -42.04 -16.41 -19.38
C SER A 106 -42.68 -17.66 -20.00
N LEU A 107 -42.03 -18.81 -19.94
CA LEU A 107 -42.57 -20.08 -20.43
C LEU A 107 -43.79 -20.52 -19.64
N LEU A 108 -43.76 -20.37 -18.30
CA LEU A 108 -44.89 -20.71 -17.45
C LEU A 108 -46.11 -19.84 -17.73
N LEU A 109 -45.90 -18.53 -17.95
CA LEU A 109 -46.98 -17.61 -18.35
C LEU A 109 -47.57 -17.94 -19.73
N VAL A 110 -46.74 -18.34 -20.69
CA VAL A 110 -47.20 -18.78 -22.02
C VAL A 110 -47.94 -20.11 -21.93
N TYR A 111 -47.50 -21.04 -21.09
CA TYR A 111 -48.16 -22.33 -20.90
C TYR A 111 -49.51 -22.22 -20.18
N MET A 112 -49.65 -21.29 -19.24
CA MET A 112 -50.92 -21.03 -18.53
C MET A 112 -51.96 -20.26 -19.37
N LYS A 113 -51.58 -19.77 -20.55
CA LYS A 113 -52.44 -19.00 -21.44
C LYS A 113 -52.97 -19.85 -22.59
#